data_AF-A0A3E1D3M1-F1
#
_entry.id   AF-A0A3E1D3M1-F1
#
_cell.length_a   1.000
_cell.length_b   1.000
_cell.length_c   1.000
_cell.angle_alpha   90.00
_cell.angle_beta   90.00
_cell.angle_gamma   90.00
#
_symmetry.space_group_name_H-M   'P 1'
#
loop_
_entity.id
_entity.type
_entity.pdbx_description
1 polymer ?
#
loop_
_entity_poly.entity_id
_entity_poly.type
_entity_poly.pdbx_seq_one_letter_code
_entity_poly.pdbx_strand_id
1 'polypeptide(L)' 'MSVPERKTYLYFINLDERGEFYADVRDESNNTIFEIKGFDIFEDGWMRNKNDLMGLRNHLVGLGVMKDDDYLTREA' A
#
# COMPACT_ATOMS: atom_id res chain seq x y z
N MET A 1 -4.84 -28.87 -9.13
CA MET A 1 -4.24 -27.53 -9.32
C MET A 1 -4.89 -26.62 -8.30
N SER A 2 -4.15 -26.16 -7.30
CA SER A 2 -4.66 -25.18 -6.35
C SER A 2 -4.72 -23.84 -7.07
N VAL A 3 -5.90 -23.22 -7.14
CA VAL A 3 -6.00 -21.82 -7.55
C VAL A 3 -5.10 -21.00 -6.62
N PRO A 4 -4.19 -20.16 -7.12
CA PRO A 4 -3.48 -19.24 -6.24
C PRO A 4 -4.53 -18.40 -5.51
N GLU A 5 -4.47 -18.47 -4.19
CA GLU A 5 -5.36 -17.69 -3.34
C GLU A 5 -4.97 -16.23 -3.49
N ARG A 6 -5.86 -15.44 -4.10
CA ARG A 6 -5.68 -14.00 -4.26
C ARG A 6 -5.89 -13.35 -2.90
N LYS A 7 -4.97 -12.48 -2.50
CA LYS A 7 -5.08 -11.75 -1.25
C LYS A 7 -5.62 -10.35 -1.48
N THR A 8 -6.38 -9.87 -0.49
CA THR A 8 -6.79 -8.47 -0.45
C THR A 8 -5.99 -7.72 0.60
N TYR A 9 -5.46 -6.58 0.22
CA TYR A 9 -4.72 -5.67 1.08
C TYR A 9 -5.45 -4.34 1.21
N LEU A 10 -5.33 -3.75 2.39
CA LEU A 10 -5.98 -2.50 2.75
C LEU A 10 -4.93 -1.40 2.96
N TYR A 11 -5.10 -0.28 2.29
CA TYR A 11 -4.28 0.91 2.43
C TYR A 11 -4.97 1.94 3.34
N PHE A 12 -4.28 2.32 4.41
CA PHE A 12 -4.72 3.24 5.45
C PHE A 12 -3.90 4.52 5.37
N ILE A 13 -4.57 5.67 5.31
CA ILE A 13 -3.91 6.98 5.44
C ILE A 13 -4.06 7.42 6.88
N ASN A 14 -2.97 7.33 7.63
CA ASN A 14 -2.91 7.72 9.02
C ASN A 14 -2.38 9.16 9.09
N LEU A 15 -3.26 10.15 9.16
CA LEU A 15 -2.82 11.54 9.29
C LEU A 15 -2.25 11.77 10.70
N ASP A 16 -1.00 12.18 10.82
CA ASP A 16 -0.47 12.76 12.06
C ASP A 16 -0.73 14.28 12.04
N GLU A 17 -1.21 14.81 13.16
CA GLU A 17 -1.57 16.23 13.37
C GLU A 17 -0.37 17.18 13.26
N ARG A 18 0.84 16.63 13.09
CA ARG A 18 2.10 17.38 13.00
C ARG A 18 2.56 17.69 11.58
N GLY A 19 1.76 17.33 10.57
CA GLY A 19 2.05 17.64 9.16
C GLY A 19 2.91 16.62 8.42
N GLU A 20 3.27 15.52 9.09
CA GLU A 20 3.97 14.39 8.48
C GLU A 20 2.94 13.43 7.86
N PHE A 21 3.17 13.04 6.62
CA PHE A 21 2.35 12.00 5.99
C PHE A 21 2.74 10.64 6.57
N TYR A 22 1.74 9.90 7.06
CA TYR A 22 1.90 8.52 7.45
C TYR A 22 0.78 7.68 6.83
N ALA A 23 1.14 6.50 6.36
CA ALA A 23 0.17 5.55 5.80
C ALA A 23 0.74 4.15 5.92
N ASP A 24 -0.14 3.14 5.91
CA ASP A 24 0.29 1.76 6.00
C ASP A 24 -0.60 0.83 5.18
N VAL A 25 -0.03 -0.29 4.75
CA VAL A 25 -0.75 -1.35 4.03
C VAL A 25 -0.84 -2.57 4.93
N ARG A 26 -2.03 -3.14 5.05
CA ARG A 26 -2.32 -4.29 5.92
C ARG A 26 -2.86 -5.46 5.13
N ASP A 27 -2.57 -6.66 5.63
CA ASP A 27 -3.15 -7.90 5.15
C ASP A 27 -4.57 -8.14 5.73
N GLU A 28 -5.18 -9.26 5.36
CA GLU A 28 -6.51 -9.69 5.81
C GLU A 28 -6.59 -9.99 7.31
N SER A 29 -5.44 -10.21 7.96
CA SER A 29 -5.32 -10.39 9.41
C SER A 29 -5.05 -9.06 10.15
N ASN A 30 -5.11 -7.93 9.43
CA ASN A 30 -4.82 -6.59 9.93
C ASN A 30 -3.35 -6.42 10.39
N ASN A 31 -2.43 -7.24 9.86
CA ASN A 31 -0.99 -7.04 10.07
C ASN A 31 -0.47 -6.01 9.06
N THR A 32 0.26 -5.00 9.55
CA THR A 32 0.98 -4.06 8.68
C THR A 32 2.11 -4.78 7.95
N ILE A 33 2.06 -4.77 6.62
CA ILE A 33 3.04 -5.38 5.72
C ILE A 33 3.95 -4.36 5.05
N PHE A 34 3.54 -3.09 5.05
CA PHE A 34 4.31 -1.98 4.47
C PHE A 34 3.91 -0.67 5.15
N GLU A 35 4.89 0.17 5.48
CA GLU A 35 4.69 1.49 6.07
C GLU A 35 5.23 2.57 5.12
N ILE A 36 4.53 3.68 5.06
CA ILE A 36 4.93 4.88 4.33
C ILE A 36 5.04 6.01 5.34
N LYS A 37 6.24 6.58 5.46
CA LYS A 37 6.55 7.69 6.35
C LYS A 37 7.11 8.83 5.53
N GLY A 38 6.62 10.05 5.77
CA GLY A 38 7.04 11.23 5.04
C GLY A 38 6.56 11.22 3.58
N PHE A 39 7.26 11.97 2.73
CA PHE A 39 6.84 12.25 1.35
C PHE A 39 7.64 11.49 0.29
N ASP A 40 8.64 10.69 0.69
CA ASP A 40 9.58 10.00 -0.20
C ASP A 40 8.87 9.18 -1.29
N ILE A 41 7.78 8.48 -0.96
CA ILE A 41 7.03 7.67 -1.94
C ILE A 41 6.45 8.52 -3.10
N PHE A 42 6.20 9.81 -2.84
CA PHE A 42 5.74 10.76 -3.85
C PHE A 42 6.91 11.41 -4.59
N GLU A 43 7.95 11.80 -3.86
CA GLU A 43 9.14 12.45 -4.41
C GLU A 43 9.94 11.53 -5.34
N ASP A 44 10.04 10.25 -4.97
CA ASP A 44 10.67 9.21 -5.79
C ASP A 44 9.82 8.80 -7.00
N GLY A 45 8.58 9.29 -7.09
CA GLY A 45 7.69 9.06 -8.22
C GLY A 45 6.97 7.70 -8.23
N TRP A 46 7.02 6.94 -7.12
CA TRP A 46 6.27 5.68 -6.98
C TRP A 46 4.76 5.92 -6.91
N MET A 47 4.34 6.98 -6.23
CA MET A 47 2.95 7.44 -6.16
C MET A 47 2.85 8.89 -6.63
N ARG A 48 1.84 9.23 -7.43
CA ARG A 48 1.57 10.63 -7.85
C ARG A 48 1.02 11.51 -6.73
N ASN A 49 0.27 10.91 -5.81
CA ASN A 49 -0.29 11.52 -4.60
C ASN A 49 -0.84 10.41 -3.69
N LYS A 50 -1.31 10.77 -2.50
CA LYS A 50 -1.83 9.83 -1.49
C LYS A 50 -2.99 8.91 -1.95
N ASN A 51 -3.65 9.20 -3.07
CA ASN A 51 -4.73 8.39 -3.63
C ASN A 51 -4.26 7.47 -4.78
N ASP A 52 -2.98 7.49 -5.14
CA ASP A 52 -2.43 6.69 -6.25
C ASP A 52 -2.23 5.22 -5.84
N LEU A 53 -3.34 4.49 -5.70
CA LEU A 53 -3.34 3.07 -5.38
C LEU A 53 -2.63 2.22 -6.44
N MET A 54 -2.67 2.65 -7.71
CA MET A 54 -2.00 1.93 -8.80
C MET A 54 -0.48 2.04 -8.66
N GLY A 55 0.04 3.24 -8.40
CA GLY A 55 1.45 3.46 -8.13
C GLY A 55 1.92 2.67 -6.91
N LEU A 56 1.18 2.74 -5.80
CA LEU A 56 1.47 1.98 -4.59
C LEU A 56 1.48 0.46 -4.85
N ARG A 57 0.46 -0.06 -5.53
CA ARG A 57 0.38 -1.49 -5.87
C ARG A 57 1.59 -1.93 -6.70
N ASN A 58 1.93 -1.18 -7.75
CA ASN A 58 3.06 -1.53 -8.61
C ASN A 58 4.38 -1.53 -7.83
N HIS A 59 4.54 -0.58 -6.89
CA HIS A 59 5.69 -0.55 -6.00
C HIS A 59 5.75 -1.78 -5.09
N LEU A 60 4.64 -2.16 -4.44
CA LEU A 60 4.56 -3.34 -3.57
C LEU A 60 4.81 -4.65 -4.31
N VAL A 61 4.33 -4.76 -5.55
CA VAL A 61 4.63 -5.90 -6.43
C VAL A 61 6.13 -5.90 -6.79
N GLY A 62 6.70 -4.74 -7.12
CA GLY A 62 8.14 -4.59 -7.38
C GLY A 62 9.03 -4.96 -6.20
N LEU A 63 8.56 -4.73 -4.96
CA LEU A 63 9.24 -5.14 -3.73
C LEU A 63 9.02 -6.61 -3.37
N GLY A 64 8.12 -7.32 -4.06
CA GLY A 64 7.76 -8.72 -3.74
C GLY A 64 6.89 -8.88 -2.50
N VAL A 65 6.30 -7.79 -1.99
CA VAL A 65 5.38 -7.80 -0.84
C VAL A 65 3.97 -8.26 -1.26
N MET A 66 3.57 -7.92 -2.48
CA MET A 66 2.31 -8.34 -3.12
C MET A 66 2.60 -9.10 -4.41
N LYS A 67 1.66 -9.93 -4.85
CA LYS A 67 1.67 -10.54 -6.19
C LYS A 67 0.86 -9.72 -7.18
N ASP A 68 1.10 -9.95 -8.46
CA ASP A 68 0.41 -9.26 -9.54
C ASP A 68 -1.07 -9.65 -9.69
N ASP A 69 -1.55 -10.69 -9.01
CA ASP A 69 -2.98 -11.05 -8.96
C ASP A 69 -3.67 -10.64 -7.65
N ASP A 70 -2.92 -10.05 -6.71
CA ASP A 70 -3.46 -9.53 -5.45
C ASP A 70 -4.14 -8.16 -5.66
N TYR A 71 -5.07 -7.86 -4.75
CA TYR A 71 -5.87 -6.63 -4.75
C TYR A 71 -5.38 -5.68 -3.66
N LEU A 72 -5.27 -4.39 -4.01
CA LEU A 72 -5.06 -3.29 -3.07
C LEU A 72 -6.27 -2.36 -3.15
N THR A 73 -6.91 -2.12 -2.02
CA THR A 73 -7.96 -1.09 -1.91
C THR A 73 -7.67 -0.17 -0.74
N ARG A 74 -8.17 1.06 -0.83
CA ARG A 74 -8.13 1.98 0.30
C ARG A 74 -9.23 1.60 1.30
N GLU A 75 -8.97 1.76 2.59
CA GLU A 75 -10.02 1.76 3.60
C GLU A 75 -10.99 2.93 3.35
N ALA A 76 -12.30 2.66 3.46
CA ALA A 76 -13.37 3.62 3.19
C ALA A 76 -13.44 4.74 4.23
#